data_AF-A0A4Q6DMV0-F1
#
_entry.id   AF-A0A4Q6DMV0-F1
#
_cell.length_a   1.000
_cell.length_b   1.000
_cell.length_c   1.000
_cell.angle_alpha   90.00
_cell.angle_beta   90.00
_cell.angle_gamma   90.00
#
_symmetry.space_group_name_H-M   'P 1'
#
loop_
_entity.id
_entity.type
_entity.pdbx_description
1 polymer ?
#
loop_
_entity_poly.entity_id
_entity_poly.type
_entity_poly.pdbx_seq_one_letter_code
_entity_poly.pdbx_strand_id
1 'polypeptide(L)'
;MLNFSFRNQVLIGFAVSILLVAIVGVLSFSSIKNLEEDTVWVDHTQKVIKNSNSILQLLIDGETGMRGYGATANKQFLDPYNVAVPRINETLIML
;
A
#
# COMPACT_ATOMS: atom_id res chain seq x y z
N MET A 1 -54.69 15.27 -4.72
CA MET A 1 -53.80 16.43 -4.98
C MET A 1 -53.35 16.94 -3.63
N LEU A 2 -52.05 16.86 -3.34
CA LEU A 2 -51.49 17.36 -2.08
C LEU A 2 -51.64 18.90 -2.07
N ASN A 3 -52.65 19.41 -1.36
CA ASN A 3 -52.93 20.84 -1.26
C ASN A 3 -51.96 21.48 -0.25
N PHE A 4 -50.75 21.74 -0.71
CA PHE A 4 -49.76 22.50 0.05
C PHE A 4 -49.92 24.00 -0.24
N SER A 5 -49.98 24.82 0.81
CA SER A 5 -49.85 26.27 0.66
C SER A 5 -48.49 26.60 0.02
N PHE A 6 -48.42 27.66 -0.80
CA PHE A 6 -47.20 28.10 -1.50
C PHE A 6 -45.96 28.14 -0.59
N ARG A 7 -46.13 28.54 0.68
CA ARG A 7 -45.10 28.51 1.72
C ARG A 7 -44.52 27.11 1.97
N ASN A 8 -45.36 26.08 2.06
CA ASN A 8 -44.92 24.70 2.33
C ASN A 8 -44.18 24.11 1.14
N GLN A 9 -44.57 24.43 -0.10
CA GLN A 9 -43.86 23.99 -1.30
C GLN A 9 -42.43 24.55 -1.35
N VAL A 10 -42.26 25.83 -1.01
CA VAL A 10 -40.94 26.47 -0.93
C VAL A 10 -40.09 25.84 0.19
N LEU A 11 -40.67 25.60 1.37
CA LEU A 11 -39.96 24.97 2.50
C LEU A 11 -39.53 23.53 2.19
N ILE A 12 -40.36 22.74 1.50
CA ILE A 12 -40.01 21.38 1.07
C ILE A 12 -38.84 21.43 0.08
N GLY A 13 -38.85 22.37 -0.86
CA GLY A 13 -37.73 22.57 -1.79
C GLY A 13 -36.41 22.80 -1.05
N PHE A 14 -36.40 23.72 -0.08
CA PHE A 14 -35.22 23.98 0.74
C PHE A 14 -34.80 22.76 1.58
N ALA A 15 -35.74 22.06 2.20
CA ALA A 15 -35.45 20.86 2.99
C ALA A 15 -34.81 19.77 2.13
N VAL A 16 -35.33 19.55 0.92
CA VAL A 16 -34.76 18.60 -0.04
C VAL A 16 -33.35 19.03 -0.46
N SER A 17 -33.11 20.31 -0.75
CA SER A 17 -31.77 20.80 -1.10
C SER A 17 -30.77 20.58 0.04
N ILE A 18 -31.14 20.87 1.28
CA ILE A 18 -30.27 20.63 2.45
C ILE A 18 -29.98 19.15 2.62
N LEU A 19 -31.00 18.30 2.47
CA LEU A 19 -30.86 16.85 2.58
C LEU A 19 -29.91 16.31 1.50
N LEU A 20 -30.02 16.78 0.26
CA LEU A 20 -29.10 16.42 -0.82
C LEU A 20 -27.66 16.81 -0.50
N VAL A 21 -27.43 18.03 -0.02
CA VAL A 21 -26.09 18.48 0.40
C VAL A 21 -25.55 17.62 1.54
N ALA A 22 -26.38 17.29 2.53
CA ALA A 22 -25.98 16.41 3.63
C ALA A 22 -25.58 15.01 3.14
N ILE A 23 -26.36 14.42 2.22
CA ILE A 23 -26.02 13.12 1.60
C ILE A 23 -24.68 13.20 0.88
N VAL A 24 -24.48 14.21 0.04
CA VAL A 24 -23.22 14.39 -0.69
C VAL A 24 -22.04 14.55 0.28
N GLY A 25 -22.24 15.30 1.38
CA GLY A 25 -21.23 15.45 2.42
C GLY A 25 -20.85 14.12 3.08
N VAL A 26 -21.84 13.29 3.43
CA VAL A 26 -21.60 11.97 4.02
C VAL A 26 -20.89 11.04 3.03
N LEU A 27 -21.34 10.99 1.78
CA LEU A 27 -20.72 10.18 0.74
C LEU A 27 -19.27 10.61 0.48
N SER A 28 -19.04 11.92 0.37
CA SER A 28 -17.70 12.48 0.15
C SER A 28 -16.76 12.15 1.31
N PHE A 29 -17.22 12.27 2.55
CA PHE A 29 -16.43 11.91 3.72
C PHE A 29 -16.07 10.42 3.74
N SER A 30 -17.02 9.54 3.39
CA SER A 30 -16.78 8.10 3.26
C SER A 30 -15.77 7.79 2.16
N SER A 31 -15.88 8.44 0.99
CA SER A 31 -14.91 8.28 -0.10
C SER A 31 -13.50 8.71 0.30
N ILE A 32 -13.35 9.78 1.07
CA ILE A 32 -12.04 10.25 1.55
C ILE A 32 -11.43 9.22 2.50
N LYS A 33 -12.22 8.64 3.40
CA LYS A 33 -11.78 7.58 4.31
C LYS A 33 -11.30 6.34 3.56
N ASN A 34 -12.07 5.89 2.56
CA ASN A 34 -11.68 4.76 1.73
C ASN A 34 -10.39 5.05 0.96
N LEU A 35 -10.26 6.27 0.41
CA LEU A 35 -9.05 6.68 -0.30
C LEU A 35 -7.81 6.67 0.59
N GLU A 36 -7.95 7.10 1.85
CA GLU A 36 -6.88 7.05 2.85
C GLU A 36 -6.44 5.60 3.12
N GLU A 37 -7.40 4.70 3.33
CA GLU A 37 -7.13 3.27 3.54
C GLU A 37 -6.48 2.62 2.31
N ASP A 38 -7.00 2.88 1.12
CA ASP A 38 -6.42 2.39 -0.15
C ASP A 38 -4.98 2.87 -0.31
N THR A 39 -4.70 4.12 0.05
CA THR A 39 -3.35 4.68 -0.02
C THR A 39 -2.39 3.97 0.92
N VAL A 40 -2.84 3.64 2.14
CA VAL A 40 -2.03 2.86 3.11
C VAL A 40 -1.72 1.47 2.57
N TRP A 41 -2.70 0.78 1.97
CA TRP A 41 -2.48 -0.54 1.38
C TRP A 41 -1.56 -0.51 0.16
N VAL A 42 -1.66 0.52 -0.68
CA VAL A 42 -0.75 0.71 -1.81
C VAL A 42 0.68 0.94 -1.32
N ASP A 43 0.89 1.81 -0.33
CA ASP A 43 2.22 2.05 0.27
C ASP A 43 2.80 0.76 0.88
N HIS A 44 1.98 0.00 1.62
CA HIS A 44 2.39 -1.29 2.17
C HIS A 44 2.81 -2.28 1.07
N THR A 45 2.02 -2.40 0.01
CA THR A 45 2.31 -3.31 -1.10
C THR A 45 3.61 -2.92 -1.80
N GLN A 46 3.86 -1.61 -2.00
CA GLN A 46 5.11 -1.11 -2.58
C GLN A 46 6.32 -1.42 -1.68
N LYS A 47 6.17 -1.29 -0.35
CA LYS A 47 7.22 -1.69 0.61
C LYS A 47 7.52 -3.19 0.51
N VAL A 48 6.50 -4.03 0.47
CA VAL A 48 6.64 -5.48 0.31
C VAL A 48 7.34 -5.83 -1.00
N ILE A 49 6.96 -5.22 -2.12
CA ILE A 49 7.60 -5.43 -3.43
C ILE A 49 9.07 -5.03 -3.38
N LYS A 50 9.38 -3.85 -2.82
CA LYS A 50 10.76 -3.35 -2.71
C LYS A 50 11.63 -4.29 -1.86
N ASN A 51 11.12 -4.70 -0.69
CA ASN A 51 11.84 -5.60 0.22
C ASN A 51 12.05 -6.97 -0.42
N SER A 52 11.05 -7.51 -1.12
CA SER A 52 11.15 -8.76 -1.86
C SER A 52 12.22 -8.70 -2.96
N ASN A 53 12.26 -7.61 -3.73
CA ASN A 53 13.29 -7.42 -4.75
C ASN A 53 14.70 -7.30 -4.14
N SER A 54 14.83 -6.67 -2.97
CA SER A 54 16.10 -6.59 -2.24
C SER A 54 16.55 -7.97 -1.77
N ILE A 55 15.65 -8.80 -1.24
CA ILE A 55 15.94 -10.19 -0.85
C ILE A 55 16.40 -11.00 -2.06
N LEU A 56 15.69 -10.89 -3.19
CA LEU A 56 16.05 -11.58 -4.43
C LEU A 56 17.46 -11.21 -4.88
N GLN A 57 17.81 -9.92 -4.86
CA GLN A 57 19.15 -9.46 -5.24
C GLN A 57 20.23 -10.03 -4.32
N LEU A 58 20.02 -10.00 -2.99
CA LEU A 58 20.94 -10.59 -2.03
C LEU A 58 21.12 -12.10 -2.25
N LEU A 59 20.05 -12.82 -2.58
CA LEU A 59 20.11 -14.24 -2.91
C LEU A 59 20.95 -14.50 -4.17
N ILE A 60 20.75 -13.70 -5.23
CA ILE A 60 21.51 -13.82 -6.47
C ILE A 60 23.01 -13.55 -6.23
N ASP A 61 23.34 -12.52 -5.47
CA ASP A 61 24.73 -12.17 -5.14
C ASP A 61 25.39 -13.28 -4.31
N GLY A 62 24.66 -13.80 -3.30
CA GLY A 62 25.11 -14.91 -2.47
C GLY A 62 25.32 -16.21 -3.25
N GLU A 63 24.39 -16.56 -4.15
CA GLU A 63 24.51 -17.72 -5.03
C GLU A 63 25.71 -17.58 -5.97
N THR A 64 25.87 -16.40 -6.58
CA THR A 64 26.98 -16.11 -7.50
C THR A 64 28.33 -16.23 -6.78
N GLY A 65 28.43 -15.72 -5.55
CA GLY A 65 29.60 -15.88 -4.69
C GLY A 65 29.90 -17.36 -4.37
N MET A 66 28.86 -18.12 -3.96
CA MET A 66 29.00 -19.54 -3.69
C MET A 66 29.49 -20.34 -4.91
N ARG A 67 28.96 -20.05 -6.10
CA ARG A 67 29.42 -20.66 -7.36
C ARG A 67 30.87 -20.29 -7.68
N GLY A 68 31.27 -19.04 -7.46
CA GLY A 68 32.65 -18.58 -7.63
C GLY A 68 33.64 -19.31 -6.72
N TYR A 69 33.28 -19.54 -5.46
CA TYR A 69 34.07 -20.37 -4.55
C TYR A 69 34.14 -21.82 -5.03
N GLY A 70 33.01 -22.41 -5.42
CA GLY A 70 32.96 -23.78 -5.93
C GLY A 70 33.87 -24.02 -7.15
N ALA A 71 34.01 -23.02 -8.03
CA ALA A 71 34.84 -23.12 -9.23
C ALA A 71 36.34 -22.88 -8.97
N THR A 72 36.71 -22.10 -7.95
CA THR A 72 38.09 -21.59 -7.78
C THR A 72 38.76 -22.03 -6.48
N ALA A 73 37.99 -22.57 -5.53
CA ALA A 73 38.37 -22.78 -4.14
C ALA A 73 38.88 -21.52 -3.39
N ASN A 74 38.72 -20.32 -3.97
CA ASN A 74 39.11 -19.07 -3.33
C ASN A 74 37.99 -18.57 -2.41
N LYS A 75 38.26 -18.60 -1.09
CA LYS A 75 37.31 -18.22 -0.03
C LYS A 75 36.78 -16.79 -0.16
N GLN A 76 37.49 -15.88 -0.83
CA GLN A 76 37.04 -14.50 -1.03
C GLN A 76 35.70 -14.42 -1.79
N PHE A 77 35.40 -15.40 -2.64
CA PHE A 77 34.10 -15.47 -3.31
C PHE A 77 32.93 -15.75 -2.37
N LEU A 78 33.17 -16.16 -1.11
CA LEU A 78 32.10 -16.35 -0.12
C LEU A 78 31.68 -15.05 0.58
N ASP A 79 32.40 -13.93 0.39
CA ASP A 79 32.07 -12.65 1.03
C ASP A 79 30.64 -12.18 0.74
N PRO A 80 30.14 -12.22 -0.52
CA PRO A 80 28.74 -11.85 -0.82
C PRO A 80 27.72 -12.75 -0.12
N TYR A 81 28.01 -14.05 -0.01
CA TYR A 81 27.15 -15.01 0.69
C TYR A 81 27.06 -14.68 2.19
N ASN A 82 28.21 -14.43 2.83
CA ASN A 82 28.28 -14.09 4.25
C ASN A 82 27.56 -12.77 4.58
N VAL A 83 27.51 -11.83 3.64
CA VAL A 83 26.77 -10.57 3.78
C VAL A 83 25.27 -10.75 3.48
N ALA A 84 24.92 -11.60 2.52
CA ALA A 84 23.54 -11.79 2.08
C ALA A 84 22.66 -12.43 3.17
N VAL A 85 23.14 -13.50 3.82
CA VAL A 85 22.39 -14.26 4.83
C VAL A 85 21.81 -13.39 5.97
N PRO A 86 22.60 -12.58 6.70
CA PRO A 86 22.05 -11.75 7.78
C PRO A 86 21.07 -10.69 7.25
N ARG A 87 21.36 -10.07 6.10
CA ARG A 87 20.51 -9.03 5.51
C ARG A 87 19.16 -9.55 5.02
N ILE A 88 19.12 -10.78 4.49
CA ILE A 88 17.87 -11.43 4.10
C ILE A 88 16.98 -11.63 5.33
N ASN A 89 17.54 -12.12 6.43
CA ASN A 89 16.80 -12.30 7.67
C ASN A 89 16.25 -10.98 8.23
N GLU A 90 17.07 -9.92 8.22
CA GLU A 90 16.62 -8.58 8.62
C GLU A 90 15.48 -8.07 7.73
N THR A 91 15.61 -8.23 6.40
CA THR A 91 14.62 -7.71 5.43
C THR A 91 13.30 -8.49 5.49
N LEU A 92 13.34 -9.80 5.79
CA LEU A 92 12.14 -10.63 5.97
C LEU A 92 11.29 -10.18 7.17
N ILE A 93 11.92 -9.69 8.24
CA ILE A 93 11.22 -9.18 9.43
C ILE A 93 10.53 -7.83 9.14
N MET A 94 10.94 -7.12 8.09
CA MET A 94 10.39 -5.82 7.68
C MET A 94 9.32 -5.90 6.59
N LEU A 95 8.94 -7.11 6.17
CA LEU A 95 7.79 -7.36 5.29
C LEU A 95 6.48 -7.28 6.07
#